data_AF-A0A519STL7-F1
#
_entry.id   AF-A0A519STL7-F1
#
_cell.length_a   1.000
_cell.length_b   1.000
_cell.length_c   1.000
_cell.angle_alpha   90.00
_cell.angle_beta   90.00
_cell.angle_gamma   90.00
#
_symmetry.space_group_name_H-M   'P 1'
#
loop_
_entity.id
_entity.type
_entity.pdbx_description
1 polymer ?
#
loop_
_entity_poly.entity_id
_entity_poly.type
_entity_poly.pdbx_seq_one_letter_code
_entity_poly.pdbx_strand_id
1 'polypeptide(L)'
;MDVNNNNIGDDTELRARGNWNEIKGAAKQKWGQLTDDDMTYDEGKQDEWFGNIQQKTGHAIDEIKDWFSKTFSGTDNDPNRPSNQNH
;
A
#
# COMPACT_ATOMS: atom_id res chain seq x y z
N MET A 1 21.52 16.07 -36.00
CA MET A 1 21.94 15.11 -34.95
C MET A 1 22.32 16.03 -33.80
N ASP A 2 21.40 16.40 -32.91
CA ASP A 2 20.74 15.51 -31.93
C ASP A 2 19.21 15.48 -32.00
N VAL A 3 18.67 14.32 -31.63
CA VAL A 3 17.25 13.99 -31.61
C VAL A 3 16.72 14.34 -30.21
N ASN A 4 15.91 15.40 -30.07
CA ASN A 4 15.22 15.70 -28.82
C ASN A 4 13.70 15.54 -29.01
N ASN A 5 13.31 14.28 -29.20
CA ASN A 5 11.95 13.80 -29.03
C ASN A 5 11.85 13.25 -27.61
N ASN A 6 11.01 13.85 -26.75
CA ASN A 6 10.43 13.18 -25.58
C ASN A 6 9.14 13.91 -25.17
N ASN A 7 8.08 13.57 -25.90
CA ASN A 7 6.73 13.28 -25.41
C ASN A 7 6.51 13.58 -23.91
N ILE A 8 5.97 14.77 -23.61
CA ILE A 8 5.38 15.09 -22.31
C ILE A 8 3.97 14.50 -22.34
N GLY A 9 3.86 13.25 -21.92
CA GLY A 9 2.59 12.55 -21.80
C GLY A 9 2.66 11.58 -20.65
N ASP A 10 2.78 12.07 -19.41
CA ASP A 10 2.81 11.20 -18.21
C ASP A 10 2.60 11.97 -16.88
N ASP A 11 2.16 13.23 -16.88
CA ASP A 11 2.00 14.02 -15.64
C ASP A 11 0.81 13.57 -14.76
N THR A 12 -0.09 12.78 -15.31
CA THR A 12 -1.24 12.21 -14.58
C THR A 12 -0.91 10.88 -13.89
N GLU A 13 0.02 10.09 -14.45
CA GLU A 13 0.43 8.79 -13.88
C GLU A 13 1.45 8.94 -12.74
N LEU A 14 2.21 10.05 -12.73
CA LEU A 14 3.19 10.37 -11.67
C LEU A 14 2.56 10.60 -10.29
N ARG A 15 1.33 11.12 -10.22
CA ARG A 15 0.68 11.46 -8.94
C ARG A 15 0.15 10.24 -8.17
N ALA A 16 -0.33 9.22 -8.88
CA ALA A 16 -0.74 7.95 -8.27
C ALA A 16 0.48 7.14 -7.80
N ARG A 17 1.57 7.14 -8.58
CA ARG A 17 2.84 6.48 -8.23
C ARG A 17 3.54 7.12 -7.02
N GLY A 18 3.38 8.43 -6.83
CA GLY A 18 4.02 9.17 -5.73
C GLY A 18 3.64 8.62 -4.35
N ASN A 19 2.35 8.50 -4.08
CA ASN A 19 1.86 7.99 -2.79
C ASN A 19 2.14 6.50 -2.61
N TRP A 20 2.12 5.72 -3.70
CA TRP A 20 2.42 4.29 -3.64
C TRP A 20 3.83 4.01 -3.11
N ASN A 21 4.83 4.80 -3.52
CA ASN A 21 6.19 4.58 -3.05
C ASN A 21 6.35 4.84 -1.54
N GLU A 22 5.61 5.81 -0.99
CA GLU A 22 5.55 6.06 0.47
C GLU A 22 4.85 4.93 1.21
N ILE A 23 3.73 4.44 0.66
CA ILE A 23 3.01 3.27 1.16
C ILE A 23 3.95 2.07 1.27
N LYS A 24 4.71 1.82 0.22
CA LYS A 24 5.72 0.76 0.19
C LYS A 24 6.81 0.94 1.22
N GLY A 25 7.37 2.15 1.32
CA GLY A 25 8.41 2.47 2.28
C GLY A 25 7.98 2.23 3.73
N ALA A 26 6.81 2.74 4.11
CA ALA A 26 6.31 2.60 5.48
C ALA A 26 5.97 1.17 5.86
N ALA A 27 5.38 0.40 4.95
CA ALA A 27 5.04 -1.00 5.20
C ALA A 27 6.29 -1.87 5.32
N LYS A 28 7.30 -1.63 4.47
CA LYS A 28 8.62 -2.26 4.61
C LYS A 28 9.28 -1.92 5.94
N GLN A 29 9.19 -0.68 6.40
CA GLN A 29 9.71 -0.29 7.70
C GLN A 29 8.94 -0.95 8.85
N LYS A 30 7.61 -1.08 8.71
CA LYS A 30 6.74 -1.67 9.74
C LYS A 30 6.96 -3.17 9.90
N TRP A 31 7.04 -3.89 8.78
CA TRP A 31 7.06 -5.35 8.79
C TRP A 31 8.44 -5.94 8.47
N GLY A 32 9.39 -5.22 7.89
CA GLY A 32 10.79 -5.62 7.65
C GLY A 32 11.00 -6.79 6.67
N GLN A 33 10.03 -7.69 6.58
CA GLN A 33 10.00 -8.92 5.79
C GLN A 33 9.31 -8.75 4.44
N LEU A 34 8.63 -7.62 4.21
CA LEU A 34 8.02 -7.31 2.93
C LEU A 34 9.07 -6.80 1.94
N THR A 35 9.01 -7.29 0.71
CA THR A 35 9.84 -6.81 -0.39
C THR A 35 9.08 -5.86 -1.31
N ASP A 36 9.77 -5.21 -2.26
CA ASP A 36 9.09 -4.34 -3.24
C ASP A 36 8.11 -5.14 -4.11
N ASP A 37 8.44 -6.41 -4.36
CA ASP A 37 7.64 -7.36 -5.14
C ASP A 37 6.34 -7.72 -4.40
N ASP A 38 6.42 -8.06 -3.11
CA ASP A 38 5.25 -8.33 -2.26
C ASP A 38 4.34 -7.10 -2.12
N MET A 39 4.92 -5.92 -2.27
CA MET A 39 4.24 -4.64 -2.20
C MET A 39 3.84 -4.11 -3.58
N THR A 40 3.93 -4.93 -4.62
CA THR A 40 3.39 -4.58 -5.93
C THR A 40 1.88 -4.86 -5.91
N TYR A 41 1.09 -3.81 -6.12
CA TYR A 41 -0.36 -3.91 -6.21
C TYR A 41 -0.76 -4.03 -7.67
N ASP A 42 -1.48 -5.11 -7.98
CA ASP A 42 -2.12 -5.33 -9.27
C ASP A 42 -3.59 -4.89 -9.15
N GLU A 43 -4.06 -4.05 -10.07
CA GLU A 43 -5.46 -3.62 -10.09
C GLU A 43 -6.40 -4.84 -10.18
N GLY A 44 -7.35 -4.92 -9.26
CA GLY A 44 -8.29 -6.04 -9.16
C GLY A 44 -7.79 -7.24 -8.36
N LYS A 45 -6.54 -7.22 -7.85
CA LYS A 45 -5.98 -8.28 -7.01
C LYS A 45 -5.81 -7.89 -5.54
N GLN A 46 -6.64 -6.97 -5.07
CA GLN A 46 -6.54 -6.45 -3.71
C GLN A 46 -6.60 -7.54 -2.62
N ASP A 47 -7.53 -8.49 -2.74
CA ASP A 47 -7.66 -9.60 -1.79
C ASP A 47 -6.45 -10.54 -1.79
N GLU A 48 -5.90 -10.83 -2.96
CA GLU A 48 -4.68 -11.65 -3.11
C GLU A 48 -3.46 -10.93 -2.52
N TRP A 49 -3.36 -9.61 -2.74
CA TRP A 49 -2.30 -8.77 -2.19
C TRP A 49 -2.33 -8.77 -0.66
N PHE A 50 -3.49 -8.57 -0.04
CA PHE A 50 -3.62 -8.66 1.41
C PHE A 50 -3.32 -10.07 1.95
N GLY A 51 -3.72 -11.11 1.22
CA GLY A 51 -3.38 -12.50 1.56
C GLY A 51 -1.87 -12.76 1.56
N ASN A 52 -1.15 -12.25 0.56
CA ASN A 52 0.30 -12.35 0.49
C ASN A 52 0.99 -11.62 1.65
N ILE A 53 0.55 -10.40 1.97
CA ILE A 53 1.09 -9.66 3.11
C ILE A 53 0.80 -10.40 4.42
N GLN A 54 -0.41 -10.94 4.61
CA GLN A 54 -0.73 -11.77 5.78
C GLN A 54 0.20 -12.99 5.89
N GLN A 55 0.41 -13.73 4.81
CA GLN A 55 1.28 -14.90 4.82
C GLN A 55 2.74 -14.54 5.12
N LYS A 56 3.20 -13.41 4.59
CA LYS A 56 4.57 -12.92 4.81
C LYS A 56 4.74 -12.45 6.24
N THR A 57 3.86 -11.56 6.70
CA THR A 57 3.96 -10.85 8.00
C THR A 57 3.46 -11.66 9.19
N GLY A 58 2.60 -12.66 8.94
CA GLY A 58 1.92 -13.44 9.98
C GLY A 58 0.78 -12.68 10.69
N HIS A 59 0.47 -11.45 10.26
CA HIS A 59 -0.58 -10.62 10.87
C HIS A 59 -1.96 -10.89 10.27
N ALA A 60 -3.02 -10.56 11.01
CA ALA A 60 -4.36 -10.64 10.47
C ALA A 60 -4.57 -9.63 9.34
N ILE A 61 -5.31 -10.00 8.29
CA ILE A 61 -5.68 -9.09 7.20
C ILE A 61 -6.33 -7.81 7.74
N ASP A 62 -7.15 -7.92 8.79
CA ASP A 62 -7.75 -6.78 9.49
C ASP A 62 -6.72 -5.82 10.11
N GLU A 63 -5.65 -6.34 10.73
CA GLU A 63 -4.58 -5.51 11.29
C GLU A 63 -3.81 -4.80 10.19
N ILE A 64 -3.57 -5.48 9.08
CA ILE A 64 -2.89 -4.93 7.91
C ILE A 64 -3.74 -3.81 7.31
N LYS A 65 -5.02 -4.09 7.01
CA LYS A 65 -5.99 -3.11 6.49
C LYS A 65 -6.14 -1.90 7.40
N ASP A 66 -6.21 -2.13 8.71
CA ASP A 66 -6.24 -1.04 9.69
C ASP A 66 -5.00 -0.17 9.66
N TRP A 67 -3.82 -0.79 9.62
CA TRP A 67 -2.58 -0.04 9.61
C TRP A 67 -2.48 0.82 8.34
N PHE A 68 -2.85 0.27 7.17
CA PHE A 68 -2.90 1.04 5.92
C PHE A 68 -3.95 2.15 6.01
N SER A 69 -5.13 1.87 6.56
CA SER A 69 -6.18 2.87 6.79
C SER A 69 -5.68 3.97 7.72
N LYS A 70 -5.10 3.67 8.88
CA LYS A 70 -4.60 4.70 9.81
C LYS A 70 -3.42 5.52 9.27
N THR A 71 -2.56 4.89 8.47
CA THR A 71 -1.33 5.53 7.98
C THR A 71 -1.61 6.37 6.73
N PHE A 72 -2.54 5.94 5.88
CA PHE A 72 -2.79 6.55 4.57
C PHE A 72 -4.22 7.07 4.36
N SER A 73 -5.17 6.82 5.27
CA SER A 73 -6.50 7.42 5.23
C SER A 73 -6.45 8.83 5.80
N GLY A 74 -6.79 9.80 4.95
CA GLY A 74 -7.12 11.16 5.34
C GLY A 74 -8.59 11.38 5.69
N THR A 75 -9.38 10.33 5.99
CA THR A 75 -10.78 10.49 6.43
C THR A 75 -11.19 9.46 7.51
N ASP A 76 -11.25 9.93 8.75
CA ASP A 76 -11.93 9.28 9.88
C ASP A 76 -13.43 9.08 9.61
N ASN A 77 -13.85 7.96 9.00
CA ASN A 77 -15.28 7.60 8.87
C ASN A 77 -15.55 6.08 8.91
N ASP A 78 -14.79 5.29 9.68
CA ASP A 78 -15.20 3.90 9.98
C ASP A 78 -15.64 3.75 11.45
N PRO A 79 -16.96 3.82 11.75
CA PRO A 79 -17.48 3.67 13.10
C PRO A 79 -17.51 2.21 13.60
N ASN A 80 -17.09 1.23 12.80
CA ASN A 80 -17.24 -0.19 13.11
C ASN A 80 -15.92 -0.94 13.28
N ARG A 81 -14.79 -0.25 13.46
CA ARG A 81 -13.53 -0.91 13.81
C ARG A 81 -13.70 -1.63 15.18
N PRO A 82 -13.68 -2.98 15.23
CA PRO A 82 -13.70 -3.67 16.50
C PRO A 82 -12.39 -3.34 17.23
N SER A 83 -12.49 -2.57 18.30
CA SER A 83 -11.44 -2.48 19.31
C SER A 83 -11.21 -3.90 19.82
N ASN A 84 -10.19 -4.57 19.28
CA ASN A 84 -9.67 -5.78 19.91
C ASN A 84 -9.02 -5.36 21.25
N GLN A 85 -9.86 -5.11 22.26
CA GLN A 85 -9.47 -5.13 23.65
C GLN A 85 -9.26 -6.59 24.02
N ASN A 86 -8.03 -7.04 23.80
CA ASN A 86 -7.55 -8.25 24.42
C ASN A 86 -7.34 -7.95 25.92
N HIS A 87 -8.14 -8.55 26.80
CA HIS A 87 -7.79 -8.77 28.20
C HIS A 87 -8.27 -10.16 28.62
#